data_AF-A0A2S4XJC7-F1
#
_entry.id   AF-A0A2S4XJC7-F1
#
_cell.length_a   1.000
_cell.length_b   1.000
_cell.length_c   1.000
_cell.angle_alpha   90.00
_cell.angle_beta   90.00
_cell.angle_gamma   90.00
#
_symmetry.space_group_name_H-M   'P 1'
#
loop_
_entity.id
_entity.type
_entity.pdbx_description
1 polymer ?
#
loop_
_entity_poly.entity_id
_entity_poly.type
_entity_poly.pdbx_seq_one_letter_code
_entity_poly.pdbx_strand_id
1 'polypeptide(L)'
;MTRQRRHAGRPPAEARALVGRRAEPPWHQALRTAIGWSHQLCRPSARLLWARLSAFADGFDAEAARQVCVDEHLPAEQIPDLLAALAD
;
A
#
# COMPACT_ATOMS: atom_id res chain seq x y z
N MET A 1 9.14 -4.28 62.99
CA MET A 1 10.17 -5.34 62.82
C MET A 1 9.59 -6.33 61.82
N THR A 2 10.09 -6.61 60.62
CA THR A 2 11.43 -6.48 60.03
C THR A 2 11.27 -6.54 58.50
N ARG A 3 12.14 -5.80 57.80
CA ARG A 3 12.40 -5.85 56.35
C ARG A 3 12.39 -7.27 55.77
N GLN A 4 11.94 -7.41 54.52
CA GLN A 4 12.78 -8.06 53.50
C GLN A 4 12.41 -7.54 52.10
N ARG A 5 13.29 -6.67 51.58
CA ARG A 5 13.38 -6.32 50.15
C ARG A 5 14.35 -7.29 49.47
N ARG A 6 14.29 -7.29 48.13
CA ARG A 6 15.28 -7.76 47.11
C ARG A 6 15.07 -9.23 46.71
N HIS A 7 15.07 -9.63 45.44
CA HIS A 7 15.73 -9.12 44.23
C HIS A 7 14.73 -9.17 43.04
N ALA A 8 14.48 -8.10 42.28
CA ALA A 8 15.34 -7.54 41.24
C ALA A 8 15.83 -8.60 40.23
N GLY A 9 14.92 -9.00 39.34
CA GLY A 9 15.24 -9.64 38.07
C GLY A 9 14.37 -9.02 36.98
N ARG A 10 14.61 -7.74 36.63
CA ARG A 10 14.03 -7.13 35.43
C ARG A 10 15.04 -7.27 34.30
N PRO A 11 14.88 -8.22 33.36
CA PRO A 11 15.57 -8.11 32.08
C PRO A 11 15.03 -6.88 31.33
N PRO A 12 15.87 -6.27 30.49
CA PRO A 12 15.78 -4.85 30.21
C PRO A 12 14.63 -4.54 29.23
N ALA A 13 13.93 -3.43 29.47
CA ALA A 13 12.78 -2.98 28.68
C ALA A 13 13.20 -2.25 27.39
N GLU A 14 14.30 -2.67 26.80
CA GLU A 14 14.91 -2.09 25.61
C GLU A 14 14.77 -3.11 24.48
N ALA A 15 14.17 -2.66 23.37
CA ALA A 15 14.23 -3.25 22.03
C ALA A 15 13.11 -4.19 21.50
N ARG A 16 11.86 -4.21 22.00
CA ARG A 16 10.78 -4.95 21.29
C ARG A 16 9.40 -4.26 21.19
N ALA A 17 9.37 -2.98 20.82
CA ALA A 17 8.12 -2.38 20.32
C ALA A 17 8.35 -1.14 19.45
N LEU A 18 9.14 -1.24 18.38
CA LEU A 18 9.10 -0.24 17.30
C LEU A 18 8.20 -0.64 16.12
N VAL A 19 7.53 -1.78 16.20
CA VAL A 19 6.38 -2.05 15.33
C VAL A 19 5.18 -2.20 16.25
N GLY A 20 4.50 -1.08 16.47
CA GLY A 20 3.14 -1.09 17.00
C GLY A 20 2.30 -1.96 16.07
N ARG A 21 2.10 -3.22 16.47
CA ARG A 21 1.18 -4.15 15.81
C ARG A 21 -0.24 -3.66 16.11
N ARG A 22 -0.62 -2.56 15.47
CA ARG A 22 -2.00 -2.08 15.44
C ARG A 22 -2.76 -3.14 14.67
N ALA A 23 -3.49 -4.01 15.38
CA ALA A 23 -4.37 -4.96 14.75
C ALA A 23 -5.27 -4.18 13.79
N GLU A 24 -5.19 -4.48 12.50
CA GLU A 24 -5.99 -3.81 11.49
C GLU A 24 -7.45 -4.10 11.81
N PRO A 25 -8.30 -3.06 11.96
CA PRO A 25 -9.72 -3.27 12.14
C PRO A 25 -10.28 -4.22 11.06
N PRO A 26 -11.29 -5.06 11.38
CA PRO A 26 -11.84 -6.05 10.45
C PRO A 26 -12.26 -5.46 9.09
N TRP A 27 -12.70 -4.20 9.07
CA TRP A 27 -13.10 -3.48 7.86
C TRP A 27 -11.92 -3.13 6.95
N HIS A 28 -10.74 -2.79 7.50
CA HIS A 28 -9.53 -2.60 6.69
C HIS A 28 -9.09 -3.90 6.03
N GLN A 29 -9.21 -5.03 6.74
CA GLN A 29 -8.89 -6.35 6.18
C GLN A 29 -9.83 -6.72 5.02
N ALA A 30 -11.13 -6.49 5.18
CA ALA A 30 -12.12 -6.70 4.12
C ALA A 30 -11.84 -5.80 2.91
N LEU A 31 -11.55 -4.51 3.13
CA LEU A 31 -11.22 -3.56 2.07
C LEU A 31 -9.95 -3.97 1.30
N ARG A 32 -8.88 -4.35 1.99
CA ARG A 32 -7.64 -4.84 1.36
C ARG A 32 -7.85 -6.12 0.57
N THR A 33 -8.75 -6.99 1.03
CA THR A 33 -9.12 -8.21 0.31
C THR A 33 -9.86 -7.87 -0.99
N ALA A 34 -10.84 -6.97 -0.93
CA ALA A 34 -11.57 -6.51 -2.11
C ALA A 34 -10.65 -5.81 -3.13
N ILE A 35 -9.76 -4.93 -2.67
CA ILE A 35 -8.72 -4.28 -3.50
C ILE A 35 -7.81 -5.34 -4.13
N GLY A 36 -7.39 -6.34 -3.35
CA GLY A 36 -6.55 -7.43 -3.85
C GLY A 36 -7.22 -8.24 -4.96
N TRP A 37 -8.51 -8.52 -4.85
CA TRP A 37 -9.28 -9.22 -5.89
C TRP A 37 -9.46 -8.36 -7.15
N SER A 38 -9.79 -7.07 -7.00
CA SER A 38 -9.84 -6.12 -8.13
C SER A 38 -8.50 -6.08 -8.89
N HIS A 39 -7.39 -6.00 -8.15
CA HIS A 39 -6.05 -6.02 -8.73
C HIS A 39 -5.76 -7.33 -9.50
N GLN A 40 -6.21 -8.48 -9.00
CA GLN A 40 -6.04 -9.77 -9.68
C GLN A 40 -6.83 -9.86 -11.00
N LEU A 41 -8.00 -9.21 -11.09
CA LEU A 41 -8.84 -9.18 -12.29
C LEU A 41 -8.27 -8.26 -13.38
N CYS A 42 -7.50 -7.24 -13.01
CA CYS A 42 -6.85 -6.37 -13.97
C CYS A 42 -5.76 -7.10 -14.79
N ARG A 43 -5.58 -6.69 -16.05
CA ARG A 43 -4.40 -7.08 -16.84
C ARG A 43 -3.12 -6.58 -16.16
N PRO A 44 -1.96 -7.26 -16.30
CA PRO A 44 -0.70 -6.84 -15.67
C PRO A 44 -0.32 -5.38 -15.92
N SER A 45 -0.51 -4.88 -17.14
CA SER A 45 -0.23 -3.49 -17.51
C SER A 45 -1.20 -2.49 -16.87
N ALA A 46 -2.48 -2.84 -16.73
CA ALA A 46 -3.48 -2.01 -16.04
C ALA A 46 -3.16 -1.88 -14.54
N ARG A 47 -2.74 -2.98 -13.90
CA ARG A 47 -2.25 -2.94 -12.51
C ARG A 47 -1.05 -2.00 -12.34
N LEU A 48 -0.08 -2.10 -13.25
CA LEU A 48 1.12 -1.28 -13.21
C LEU A 48 0.77 0.21 -13.36
N LEU A 49 -0.12 0.54 -14.30
CA LEU A 49 -0.64 1.89 -14.45
C LEU A 49 -1.32 2.37 -13.16
N TRP A 50 -2.23 1.58 -12.58
CA TRP A 50 -2.92 1.94 -11.34
C TRP A 50 -1.96 2.21 -10.17
N ALA A 51 -0.92 1.39 -10.02
CA ALA A 51 0.11 1.62 -9.00
C ALA A 51 0.87 2.94 -9.22
N ARG A 52 1.18 3.30 -10.46
CA ARG A 52 1.87 4.57 -10.79
C ARG A 52 0.99 5.79 -10.63
N LEU A 53 -0.30 5.67 -10.96
CA LEU A 53 -1.26 6.75 -10.77
C LEU A 53 -1.41 7.16 -9.29
N SER A 54 -1.05 6.27 -8.35
CA SER A 54 -1.02 6.59 -6.91
C SER A 54 0.04 7.65 -6.54
N ALA A 55 0.94 8.03 -7.46
CA ALA A 55 1.88 9.14 -7.27
C ALA A 55 1.22 10.53 -7.38
N PHE A 56 0.06 10.62 -8.05
CA PHE A 56 -0.71 11.85 -8.09
C PHE A 56 -1.47 12.01 -6.76
N ALA A 57 -1.19 13.08 -6.04
CA ALA A 57 -1.88 13.39 -4.78
C ALA A 57 -3.29 13.98 -4.99
N ASP A 58 -3.58 14.42 -6.22
CA ASP A 58 -4.85 15.01 -6.65
C ASP A 58 -5.22 14.43 -8.03
N GLY A 59 -6.19 15.01 -8.72
CA GLY A 59 -6.52 14.67 -10.09
C GLY A 59 -5.34 14.83 -11.07
N PHE A 60 -5.45 14.16 -12.20
CA PHE A 60 -4.51 14.23 -13.30
C PHE A 60 -5.28 14.21 -14.63
N ASP A 61 -4.66 14.72 -15.69
CA ASP A 61 -5.14 14.54 -17.05
C ASP A 61 -4.38 13.41 -17.75
N ALA A 62 -4.88 12.98 -18.91
CA ALA A 62 -4.30 11.87 -19.67
C ALA A 62 -2.85 12.14 -20.12
N GLU A 63 -2.46 13.41 -20.30
CA GLU A 63 -1.10 13.76 -20.70
C GLU A 63 -0.13 13.65 -19.53
N ALA A 64 -0.51 14.17 -18.36
CA ALA A 64 0.25 14.02 -17.12
C ALA A 64 0.45 12.52 -16.79
N ALA A 65 -0.60 11.71 -16.92
CA ALA A 65 -0.51 10.27 -16.74
C ALA A 65 0.49 9.62 -17.71
N ARG A 66 0.49 10.02 -18.99
CA ARG A 66 1.47 9.53 -19.98
C ARG A 66 2.90 9.88 -19.59
N GLN A 67 3.16 11.14 -19.26
CA GLN A 67 4.51 11.62 -18.94
C GLN A 67 5.10 10.92 -17.70
N VAL A 68 4.27 10.65 -16.69
CA VAL A 68 4.72 10.02 -15.43
C VAL A 68 4.78 8.50 -15.54
N CYS A 69 3.85 7.88 -16.28
CA CYS A 69 3.70 6.43 -16.28
C CYS A 69 4.42 5.72 -17.42
N VAL A 70 4.93 6.44 -18.44
CA VAL A 70 5.70 5.84 -19.54
C VAL A 70 6.99 5.19 -19.04
N ASP A 71 7.22 3.96 -19.45
CA ASP A 71 8.52 3.29 -19.38
C ASP A 71 8.59 2.09 -20.35
N GLU A 72 9.65 1.30 -20.24
CA GLU A 72 9.85 0.03 -20.96
C GLU A 72 8.66 -0.94 -20.85
N HIS A 73 8.02 -0.98 -19.68
CA HIS A 73 6.94 -1.93 -19.38
C HIS A 73 5.55 -1.38 -19.68
N LEU A 74 5.45 -0.07 -19.91
CA LEU A 74 4.21 0.64 -20.18
C LEU A 74 4.42 1.68 -21.29
N PRO A 75 4.37 1.25 -22.57
CA PRO A 75 4.53 2.16 -23.71
C PRO A 75 3.45 3.25 -23.73
N ALA A 76 3.82 4.44 -24.18
CA ALA A 76 2.94 5.62 -24.20
C ALA A 76 1.60 5.37 -24.91
N GLU A 77 1.62 4.56 -25.96
CA GLU A 77 0.47 4.23 -26.79
C GLU A 77 -0.57 3.38 -26.06
N GLN A 78 -0.16 2.59 -25.05
CA GLN A 78 -1.08 1.74 -24.30
C GLN A 78 -1.80 2.50 -23.18
N ILE A 79 -1.26 3.63 -22.74
CA ILE A 79 -1.77 4.36 -21.57
C ILE A 79 -3.22 4.85 -21.76
N PRO A 80 -3.64 5.43 -22.90
CA PRO A 80 -5.02 5.85 -23.10
C PRO A 80 -6.02 4.69 -22.98
N ASP A 81 -5.72 3.55 -23.60
CA ASP A 81 -6.58 2.36 -23.56
C ASP A 81 -6.66 1.77 -22.15
N LEU A 82 -5.55 1.78 -21.41
CA LEU A 82 -5.50 1.31 -20.04
C LEU A 82 -6.23 2.26 -19.08
N LEU A 83 -6.17 3.58 -19.30
CA LEU A 83 -6.97 4.55 -18.55
C LEU A 83 -8.47 4.32 -18.78
N ALA A 84 -8.90 4.10 -20.02
CA ALA A 84 -10.29 3.78 -20.33
C ALA A 84 -10.73 2.47 -19.66
N ALA A 85 -9.89 1.44 -19.69
CA ALA A 85 -10.18 0.15 -19.06
C ALA A 85 -10.20 0.16 -17.52
N LEU A 86 -9.62 1.18 -16.88
CA LEU A 86 -9.67 1.36 -15.42
C LEU A 86 -10.90 2.18 -14.96
N ALA A 87 -11.51 2.95 -15.86
CA ALA A 87 -12.66 3.80 -15.58
C ALA A 87 -14.01 3.08 -15.77
N ASP A 88 -13.99 1.91 -16.41
CA ASP A 88 -15.12 0.98 -16.54
C ASP A 88 -15.27 0.10 -15.29
#